data_AF-A0A820F3R6-F1
#
_entry.id   AF-A0A820F3R6-F1
#
_cell.length_a   1.000
_cell.length_b   1.000
_cell.length_c   1.000
_cell.angle_alpha   90.00
_cell.angle_beta   90.00
_cell.angle_gamma   90.00
#
_symmetry.space_group_name_H-M   'P 1'
#
loop_
_entity.id
_entity.type
_entity.pdbx_description
1 polymer ?
#
loop_
_entity_poly.entity_id
_entity_poly.type
_entity_poly.pdbx_seq_one_letter_code
_entity_poly.pdbx_strand_id
1 'polypeptide(L)'
;LPSYIITKWDFSNKHSVSNFAFDYLNRIYTEAIFNINGLNPKLFQKSNKLKLMNELRCTLYFLRRYILTCRFAEENGCQQSLQTLPSYIYEHPYIYSLEDLVKTKLGELHKVLEPIVMKLRDHVLRCSLCFAKGFICEICNNEKSIIFPFNLQITSTCPGCQSCFHTQCYENGKLNCPKCQRTKTRKW
;
A
#
# COMPACT_ATOMS: atom_id res chain seq x y z
N LEU A 1 20.81 -10.82 -10.40
CA LEU A 1 19.70 -11.54 -11.07
C LEU A 1 18.40 -11.33 -10.28
N PRO A 2 17.23 -11.19 -10.93
CA PRO A 2 15.94 -10.98 -10.26
C PRO A 2 15.61 -12.06 -9.22
N SER A 3 15.88 -13.33 -9.54
CA SER A 3 15.62 -14.47 -8.65
C SER A 3 16.33 -14.34 -7.30
N TYR A 4 17.59 -13.90 -7.27
CA TYR A 4 18.34 -13.69 -6.03
C TYR A 4 17.81 -12.51 -5.23
N ILE A 5 17.44 -11.42 -5.90
CA ILE A 5 16.85 -10.24 -5.24
C ILE A 5 15.53 -10.65 -4.56
N ILE A 6 14.65 -11.36 -5.27
CA ILE A 6 13.30 -11.71 -4.80
C ILE A 6 13.31 -12.83 -3.76
N THR A 7 14.26 -13.77 -3.83
CA THR A 7 14.33 -14.89 -2.87
C THR A 7 15.17 -14.56 -1.64
N LYS A 8 16.29 -13.83 -1.81
CA LYS A 8 17.32 -13.63 -0.78
C LYS A 8 17.54 -12.18 -0.37
N TRP A 9 16.93 -11.20 -1.06
CA TRP A 9 17.24 -9.78 -0.89
C TRP A 9 18.72 -9.46 -1.14
N ASP A 10 19.32 -10.20 -2.08
CA ASP A 10 20.74 -10.15 -2.40
C ASP A 10 21.00 -9.38 -3.70
N PHE A 11 21.88 -8.38 -3.59
CA PHE A 11 22.29 -7.47 -4.67
C PHE A 11 23.82 -7.46 -4.87
N SER A 12 24.59 -8.26 -4.11
CA SER A 12 26.06 -8.11 -4.07
C SER A 12 26.75 -8.67 -5.31
N ASN A 13 26.16 -9.66 -5.96
CA ASN A 13 26.83 -10.42 -7.02
C ASN A 13 26.34 -10.01 -8.40
N LYS A 14 27.27 -9.58 -9.26
CA LYS A 14 27.07 -9.56 -10.70
C LYS A 14 27.23 -10.99 -11.22
N HIS A 15 26.27 -11.44 -12.00
CA HIS A 15 26.31 -12.77 -12.60
C HIS A 15 26.47 -12.62 -14.11
N SER A 16 27.41 -13.36 -14.68
CA SER A 16 27.50 -13.50 -16.13
C SER A 16 26.24 -14.19 -16.65
N VAL A 17 25.64 -13.60 -17.68
CA VAL A 17 24.45 -14.11 -18.37
C VAL A 17 24.67 -14.06 -19.87
N SER A 18 23.85 -14.77 -20.66
CA SER A 18 23.88 -14.63 -22.11
C SER A 18 23.48 -13.21 -22.53
N ASN A 19 23.94 -12.76 -23.70
CA ASN A 19 23.57 -11.44 -24.24
C ASN A 19 22.04 -11.26 -24.31
N PHE A 20 21.33 -12.29 -24.77
CA PHE A 20 19.87 -12.31 -24.78
C PHE A 20 19.26 -12.04 -23.39
N ALA A 21 19.76 -12.72 -22.36
CA ALA A 21 19.27 -12.53 -21.00
C ALA A 21 19.64 -11.15 -20.44
N PHE A 22 20.82 -10.62 -20.78
CA PHE A 22 21.23 -9.26 -20.42
C PHE A 22 20.29 -8.21 -21.03
N ASP A 23 20.04 -8.30 -22.34
CA ASP A 23 19.15 -7.38 -23.05
C ASP A 23 17.73 -7.45 -22.51
N TYR A 24 17.24 -8.67 -22.25
CA TYR A 24 15.94 -8.87 -21.61
C TYR A 24 15.86 -8.22 -20.23
N LEU A 25 16.87 -8.42 -19.37
CA LEU A 25 16.91 -7.85 -18.02
C LEU A 25 16.95 -6.33 -18.04
N ASN A 26 17.67 -5.72 -18.98
CA ASN A 26 17.70 -4.27 -19.15
C ASN A 26 16.33 -3.72 -19.58
N ARG A 27 15.65 -4.41 -20.50
CA ARG A 27 14.32 -4.01 -20.96
C ARG A 27 13.29 -4.02 -19.83
N ILE A 28 13.28 -5.06 -18.99
CA ILE A 28 12.31 -5.18 -17.88
C ILE A 28 12.73 -4.42 -16.61
N TYR A 29 13.86 -3.71 -16.61
CA TYR A 29 14.44 -3.15 -15.39
C TYR A 29 13.50 -2.16 -14.69
N THR A 30 12.80 -1.33 -15.47
CA THR A 30 11.83 -0.34 -15.01
C THR A 30 10.38 -0.84 -15.08
N GLU A 31 10.14 -2.03 -15.61
CA GLU A 31 8.80 -2.60 -15.74
C GLU A 31 8.30 -3.11 -14.38
N ALA A 32 7.15 -2.62 -13.93
CA ALA A 32 6.54 -3.02 -12.66
C ALA A 32 5.79 -4.36 -12.80
N ILE A 33 6.52 -5.47 -12.77
CA ILE A 33 5.98 -6.81 -13.04
C ILE A 33 6.13 -7.81 -11.88
N PHE A 34 6.88 -7.46 -10.83
CA PHE A 34 7.15 -8.38 -9.72
C PHE A 34 6.19 -8.17 -8.57
N ASN A 35 5.18 -9.03 -8.44
CA ASN A 35 4.33 -9.07 -7.24
C ASN A 35 5.08 -9.78 -6.09
N ILE A 36 5.74 -9.01 -5.23
CA ILE A 36 6.58 -9.55 -4.15
C ILE A 36 5.78 -10.35 -3.14
N ASN A 37 4.56 -9.91 -2.81
CA ASN A 37 3.71 -10.64 -1.87
C ASN A 37 3.25 -11.99 -2.44
N GLY A 38 2.98 -12.06 -3.75
CA GLY A 38 2.63 -13.30 -4.43
C GLY A 38 3.83 -14.23 -4.64
N LEU A 39 5.01 -13.68 -4.94
CA LEU A 39 6.22 -14.46 -5.23
C LEU A 39 6.92 -14.98 -3.97
N ASN A 40 7.11 -14.11 -2.98
CA ASN A 40 7.81 -14.45 -1.73
C ASN A 40 7.43 -13.46 -0.61
N PRO A 41 6.31 -13.68 0.11
CA PRO A 41 5.87 -12.78 1.17
C PRO A 41 6.86 -12.71 2.34
N LYS A 42 7.67 -13.76 2.54
CA LYS A 42 8.73 -13.78 3.58
C LYS A 42 9.86 -12.78 3.28
N LEU A 43 9.95 -12.25 2.06
CA LEU A 43 10.98 -11.27 1.70
C LEU A 43 10.87 -9.98 2.53
N PHE A 44 9.65 -9.56 2.88
CA PHE A 44 9.43 -8.39 3.74
C PHE A 44 10.06 -8.55 5.13
N GLN A 45 10.22 -9.78 5.62
CA GLN A 45 10.87 -10.06 6.90
C GLN A 45 12.41 -10.03 6.82
N LYS A 46 12.97 -10.14 5.61
CA LYS A 46 14.43 -10.16 5.40
C LYS A 46 15.06 -8.77 5.34
N SER A 47 14.27 -7.72 5.20
CA SER A 47 14.77 -6.35 5.01
C SER A 47 13.83 -5.32 5.63
N ASN A 48 14.33 -4.62 6.65
CA ASN A 48 13.61 -3.52 7.27
C ASN A 48 13.29 -2.39 6.27
N LYS A 49 14.20 -2.12 5.32
CA LYS A 49 13.98 -1.12 4.26
C LYS A 49 12.80 -1.52 3.36
N LEU A 50 12.73 -2.79 2.98
CA LEU A 50 11.62 -3.29 2.15
C LEU A 50 10.30 -3.32 2.94
N LYS A 51 10.34 -3.73 4.22
CA LYS A 51 9.18 -3.70 5.10
C LYS A 51 8.59 -2.29 5.22
N LEU A 52 9.43 -1.30 5.53
CA LEU A 52 9.04 0.10 5.64
C LEU A 52 8.48 0.63 4.32
N MET A 53 9.12 0.29 3.20
CA MET A 53 8.63 0.64 1.87
C MET A 53 7.24 0.06 1.58
N ASN A 54 7.02 -1.20 1.94
CA ASN A 54 5.73 -1.85 1.79
C ASN A 54 4.65 -1.16 2.64
N GLU A 55 4.97 -0.78 3.88
CA GLU A 55 4.06 -0.02 4.76
C GLU A 55 3.69 1.33 4.13
N LEU A 56 4.65 2.09 3.59
CA LEU A 56 4.39 3.35 2.89
C LEU A 56 3.48 3.16 1.68
N ARG A 57 3.76 2.16 0.84
CA ARG A 57 2.95 1.89 -0.37
C ARG A 57 1.55 1.40 -0.04
N CYS A 58 1.39 0.54 0.96
CA CYS A 58 0.07 0.13 1.46
C CYS A 58 -0.71 1.33 2.04
N THR A 59 -0.03 2.23 2.74
CA THR A 59 -0.62 3.48 3.25
C THR A 59 -1.10 4.36 2.09
N LEU A 60 -0.26 4.57 1.06
CA LEU A 60 -0.62 5.30 -0.16
C LEU A 60 -1.83 4.71 -0.87
N TYR A 61 -1.89 3.38 -0.96
CA TYR A 61 -3.01 2.67 -1.57
C TYR A 61 -4.37 3.01 -0.95
N PHE A 62 -4.39 3.27 0.36
CA PHE A 62 -5.60 3.73 1.03
C PHE A 62 -5.79 5.25 0.91
N LEU A 63 -4.73 6.04 1.10
CA LEU A 63 -4.78 7.50 1.03
C LEU A 63 -5.28 8.01 -0.33
N ARG A 64 -4.88 7.38 -1.45
CA ARG A 64 -5.31 7.80 -2.80
C ARG A 64 -6.82 7.97 -2.93
N ARG A 65 -7.62 7.13 -2.25
CA ARG A 65 -9.08 7.13 -2.34
C ARG A 65 -9.69 8.41 -1.77
N TYR A 66 -9.05 8.95 -0.73
CA TYR A 66 -9.43 10.23 -0.13
C TYR A 66 -8.96 11.39 -0.99
N ILE A 67 -7.69 11.36 -1.38
CA ILE A 67 -7.02 12.45 -2.10
C ILE A 67 -7.64 12.69 -3.48
N LEU A 68 -7.84 11.63 -4.27
CA LEU A 68 -8.39 11.73 -5.63
C LEU A 68 -9.88 12.14 -5.66
N THR A 69 -10.57 12.12 -4.52
CA THR A 69 -12.00 12.46 -4.43
C THR A 69 -12.27 13.65 -3.51
N CYS A 70 -11.24 14.44 -3.20
CA CYS A 70 -11.33 15.61 -2.33
C CYS A 70 -10.91 16.88 -3.08
N ARG A 71 -11.83 17.85 -3.20
CA ARG A 71 -11.57 19.16 -3.81
C ARG A 71 -10.49 19.97 -3.07
N PHE A 72 -10.46 19.90 -1.73
CA PHE A 72 -9.44 20.60 -0.95
C PHE A 72 -8.04 19.98 -1.09
N ALA A 73 -7.96 18.70 -1.49
CA ALA A 73 -6.68 18.05 -1.78
C ALA A 73 -6.09 18.54 -3.11
N GLU A 74 -6.96 18.90 -4.07
CA GLU A 74 -6.56 19.51 -5.34
C GLU A 74 -6.01 20.93 -5.12
N GLU A 75 -6.71 21.75 -4.34
CA GLU A 75 -6.32 23.13 -4.01
C GLU A 75 -4.97 23.19 -3.27
N ASN A 76 -4.72 22.25 -2.34
CA ASN A 76 -3.54 22.26 -1.47
C ASN A 76 -2.35 21.47 -2.04
N GLY A 77 -2.36 21.17 -3.34
CA GLY A 77 -1.22 20.50 -4.00
C GLY A 77 -1.07 19.01 -3.68
N CYS A 78 -2.03 18.38 -2.97
CA CYS A 78 -1.91 16.98 -2.54
C CYS A 78 -2.14 16.02 -3.69
N GLN A 79 -3.13 16.28 -4.55
CA GLN A 79 -3.37 15.45 -5.74
C GLN A 79 -2.18 15.48 -6.69
N GLN A 80 -1.60 16.65 -6.93
CA GLN A 80 -0.43 16.84 -7.77
C GLN A 80 0.77 16.08 -7.21
N SER A 81 1.01 16.15 -5.88
CA SER A 81 2.06 15.36 -5.22
C SER A 81 1.86 13.85 -5.35
N LEU A 82 0.63 13.35 -5.45
CA LEU A 82 0.36 11.93 -5.71
C LEU A 82 0.58 11.57 -7.18
N GLN A 83 0.19 12.46 -8.10
CA GLN A 83 0.29 12.28 -9.56
C GLN A 83 1.71 12.36 -10.11
N THR A 84 2.68 12.90 -9.35
CA THR A 84 4.11 12.79 -9.72
C THR A 84 4.64 11.37 -9.63
N LEU A 85 3.92 10.47 -8.93
CA LEU A 85 4.29 9.07 -8.78
C LEU A 85 3.65 8.22 -9.90
N PRO A 86 4.36 7.19 -10.41
CA PRO A 86 3.74 6.17 -11.24
C PRO A 86 2.53 5.54 -10.55
N SER A 87 1.43 5.34 -11.28
CA SER A 87 0.14 4.91 -10.68
C SER A 87 0.23 3.58 -9.94
N TYR A 88 0.99 2.61 -10.46
CA TYR A 88 1.18 1.31 -9.82
C TYR A 88 1.74 1.41 -8.39
N ILE A 89 2.46 2.49 -8.04
CA ILE A 89 2.99 2.69 -6.68
C ILE A 89 1.85 2.74 -5.66
N TYR A 90 0.77 3.46 -5.99
CA TYR A 90 -0.39 3.64 -5.12
C TYR A 90 -1.59 2.76 -5.50
N GLU A 91 -1.65 2.19 -6.70
CA GLU A 91 -2.74 1.27 -7.09
C GLU A 91 -2.43 -0.19 -6.75
N HIS A 92 -1.16 -0.58 -6.82
CA HIS A 92 -0.71 -1.97 -6.65
C HIS A 92 0.49 -2.04 -5.70
N PRO A 93 0.28 -1.92 -4.38
CA PRO A 93 1.36 -1.71 -3.41
C PRO A 93 2.39 -2.86 -3.35
N TYR A 94 2.03 -4.06 -3.84
CA TYR A 94 2.90 -5.23 -3.84
C TYR A 94 3.65 -5.48 -5.17
N ILE A 95 3.38 -4.69 -6.22
CA ILE A 95 4.02 -4.83 -7.53
C ILE A 95 5.22 -3.89 -7.62
N TYR A 96 6.40 -4.42 -7.92
CA TYR A 96 7.65 -3.67 -8.00
C TYR A 96 8.34 -3.91 -9.35
N SER A 97 9.08 -2.92 -9.82
CA SER A 97 10.13 -3.08 -10.84
C SER A 97 11.46 -3.48 -10.19
N LEU A 98 12.46 -3.89 -10.98
CA LEU A 98 13.81 -4.14 -10.44
C LEU A 98 14.42 -2.84 -9.93
N GLU A 99 14.18 -1.74 -10.64
CA GLU A 99 14.61 -0.40 -10.24
C GLU A 99 14.05 -0.03 -8.85
N ASP A 100 12.77 -0.28 -8.57
CA ASP A 100 12.17 0.01 -7.27
C ASP A 100 12.86 -0.76 -6.14
N LEU A 101 13.19 -2.04 -6.37
CA LEU A 101 13.86 -2.87 -5.38
C LEU A 101 15.28 -2.37 -5.11
N VAL A 102 15.99 -1.93 -6.14
CA VAL A 102 17.31 -1.29 -6.02
C VAL A 102 17.20 0.05 -5.27
N LYS A 103 16.31 0.94 -5.68
CA LYS A 103 16.06 2.23 -5.01
C LYS A 103 15.60 2.04 -3.56
N THR A 104 14.84 0.99 -3.26
CA THR A 104 14.45 0.61 -1.90
C THR A 104 15.66 0.15 -1.08
N LYS A 105 16.54 -0.67 -1.66
CA LYS A 105 17.80 -1.10 -1.02
C LYS A 105 18.69 0.11 -0.70
N LEU A 106 18.80 1.06 -1.62
CA LEU A 106 19.57 2.31 -1.46
C LEU A 106 18.88 3.31 -0.52
N GLY A 107 17.56 3.21 -0.32
CA GLY A 107 16.77 4.13 0.51
C GLY A 107 16.30 5.38 -0.23
N GLU A 108 16.54 5.45 -1.54
CA GLU A 108 16.16 6.57 -2.40
C GLU A 108 14.65 6.66 -2.56
N LEU A 109 13.99 5.51 -2.79
CA LEU A 109 12.53 5.47 -2.93
C LEU A 109 11.84 5.94 -1.64
N HIS A 110 12.45 5.68 -0.48
CA HIS A 110 11.89 6.11 0.80
C HIS A 110 11.90 7.64 0.94
N LYS A 111 13.03 8.27 0.59
CA LYS A 111 13.17 9.73 0.60
C LYS A 111 12.15 10.43 -0.30
N VAL A 112 11.70 9.76 -1.36
CA VAL A 112 10.65 10.27 -2.26
C VAL A 112 9.26 10.05 -1.67
N LEU A 113 8.94 8.83 -1.22
CA LEU A 113 7.57 8.49 -0.83
C LEU A 113 7.17 9.00 0.55
N GLU A 114 8.06 8.93 1.55
CA GLU A 114 7.76 9.34 2.93
C GLU A 114 7.15 10.75 3.05
N PRO A 115 7.76 11.82 2.51
CA PRO A 115 7.20 13.17 2.64
C PRO A 115 5.83 13.29 1.95
N ILE A 116 5.61 12.58 0.84
CA ILE A 116 4.32 12.54 0.17
C ILE A 116 3.29 11.86 1.07
N VAL A 117 3.59 10.68 1.62
CA VAL A 117 2.69 9.96 2.53
C VAL A 117 2.31 10.82 3.73
N MET A 118 3.29 11.50 4.34
CA MET A 118 3.04 12.38 5.49
C MET A 118 2.13 13.54 5.13
N LYS A 119 2.38 14.23 4.01
CA LYS A 119 1.53 15.33 3.51
C LYS A 119 0.10 14.86 3.27
N LEU A 120 -0.08 13.74 2.59
CA LEU A 120 -1.41 13.21 2.27
C LEU A 120 -2.15 12.76 3.53
N ARG A 121 -1.45 12.14 4.48
CA ARG A 121 -2.03 11.71 5.76
C ARG A 121 -2.48 12.92 6.60
N ASP A 122 -1.65 13.95 6.72
CA ASP A 122 -1.99 15.17 7.44
C ASP A 122 -3.23 15.84 6.83
N HIS A 123 -3.29 15.92 5.50
CA HIS A 123 -4.48 16.41 4.80
C HIS A 123 -5.73 15.61 5.17
N VAL A 124 -5.69 14.28 5.12
CA VAL A 124 -6.88 13.46 5.40
C VAL A 124 -7.38 13.64 6.84
N LEU A 125 -6.47 13.82 7.79
CA LEU A 125 -6.82 14.00 9.20
C LEU A 125 -7.34 15.41 9.53
N ARG A 126 -6.92 16.44 8.78
CA ARG A 126 -7.34 17.85 9.02
C ARG A 126 -8.49 18.31 8.12
N CYS A 127 -8.65 17.69 6.96
CA CYS A 127 -9.69 18.05 6.00
C CYS A 127 -11.03 17.46 6.43
N SER A 128 -12.03 18.30 6.68
CA SER A 128 -13.38 17.87 7.09
C SER A 128 -14.03 16.90 6.09
N LEU A 129 -13.84 17.10 4.77
CA LEU A 129 -14.38 16.20 3.75
C LEU A 129 -13.73 14.81 3.77
N CYS A 130 -12.42 14.76 3.97
CA CYS A 130 -11.71 13.48 4.05
C CYS A 130 -11.99 12.78 5.38
N PHE A 131 -12.02 13.54 6.46
CA PHE A 131 -12.28 13.03 7.80
C PHE A 131 -13.70 12.43 7.92
N ALA A 132 -14.70 13.06 7.30
CA ALA A 132 -16.06 12.53 7.23
C ALA A 132 -16.19 11.20 6.46
N LYS A 133 -15.20 10.86 5.60
CA LYS A 133 -15.10 9.56 4.92
C LYS A 133 -14.36 8.50 5.77
N GLY A 134 -14.03 8.82 7.02
CA GLY A 134 -13.54 7.86 7.99
C GLY A 134 -14.61 6.82 8.33
N PHE A 135 -14.20 5.76 9.02
CA PHE A 135 -15.09 4.66 9.37
C PHE A 135 -15.34 4.65 10.87
N ILE A 136 -16.52 4.18 11.27
CA ILE A 136 -16.81 3.74 12.64
C ILE A 136 -16.78 2.22 12.61
N CYS A 137 -16.08 1.61 13.57
CA CYS A 137 -16.02 0.16 13.67
C CYS A 137 -17.40 -0.39 14.10
N GLU A 138 -18.13 -1.06 13.20
CA GLU A 138 -19.47 -1.59 13.50
C GLU A 138 -19.50 -2.67 14.59
N ILE A 139 -18.35 -3.25 14.95
CA ILE A 139 -18.27 -4.34 15.94
C ILE A 139 -18.27 -3.79 17.37
N CYS A 140 -17.44 -2.78 17.66
CA CYS A 140 -17.42 -2.13 18.97
C CYS A 140 -18.36 -0.93 19.06
N ASN A 141 -18.82 -0.42 17.91
CA ASN A 141 -19.68 0.74 17.76
C ASN A 141 -19.23 1.98 18.58
N ASN A 142 -17.92 2.14 18.75
CA ASN A 142 -17.36 3.30 19.43
C ASN A 142 -17.34 4.51 18.47
N GLU A 143 -18.42 5.26 18.45
CA GLU A 143 -18.61 6.43 17.57
C GLU A 143 -17.59 7.56 17.80
N LYS A 144 -16.96 7.60 18.98
CA LYS A 144 -15.91 8.59 19.29
C LYS A 144 -14.57 8.27 18.63
N SER A 145 -14.40 7.06 18.10
CA SER A 145 -13.16 6.60 17.49
C SER A 145 -13.33 6.38 15.99
N ILE A 146 -13.10 7.45 15.22
CA ILE A 146 -13.02 7.35 13.76
C ILE A 146 -11.72 6.65 13.38
N ILE A 147 -11.85 5.60 12.59
CA ILE A 147 -10.75 4.79 12.11
C ILE A 147 -10.56 4.95 10.61
N PHE A 148 -9.30 4.79 10.18
CA PHE A 148 -8.94 4.88 8.78
C PHE A 148 -8.21 3.62 8.32
N PRO A 149 -8.43 3.18 7.07
CA PRO A 149 -7.81 1.98 6.55
C PRO A 149 -6.30 2.13 6.32
N PHE A 150 -5.77 3.36 6.27
CA PHE A 150 -4.33 3.61 6.20
C PHE A 150 -3.61 3.47 7.56
N ASN A 151 -4.33 3.26 8.67
CA ASN A 151 -3.75 2.97 10.00
C ASN A 151 -3.48 1.47 10.18
N LEU A 152 -2.62 0.90 9.32
CA LEU A 152 -2.40 -0.54 9.13
C LEU A 152 -2.15 -1.38 10.42
N GLN A 153 -1.68 -0.76 11.50
CA GLN A 153 -1.36 -1.45 12.75
C GLN A 153 -2.59 -1.72 13.63
N ILE A 154 -3.62 -0.88 13.53
CA ILE A 154 -4.79 -0.94 14.40
C ILE A 154 -6.08 -1.21 13.63
N THR A 155 -6.06 -1.14 12.30
CA THR A 155 -7.21 -1.38 11.45
C THR A 155 -7.01 -2.52 10.46
N SER A 156 -8.11 -3.18 10.14
CA SER A 156 -8.22 -4.22 9.12
C SER A 156 -9.41 -3.91 8.21
N THR A 157 -9.27 -4.22 6.92
CA THR A 157 -10.34 -4.00 5.94
C THR A 157 -10.92 -5.33 5.49
N CYS A 158 -12.24 -5.39 5.33
CA CYS A 158 -12.90 -6.58 4.81
C CYS A 158 -12.59 -6.72 3.30
N PRO A 159 -12.10 -7.87 2.81
CA PRO A 159 -11.80 -8.04 1.39
C PRO A 159 -13.05 -8.01 0.49
N GLY A 160 -14.22 -8.34 1.03
CA GLY A 160 -15.48 -8.38 0.25
C GLY A 160 -16.14 -7.01 0.08
N CYS A 161 -16.26 -6.22 1.15
CA CYS A 161 -17.00 -4.95 1.13
C CYS A 161 -16.14 -3.71 1.40
N GLN A 162 -14.86 -3.89 1.71
CA GLN A 162 -13.89 -2.84 2.03
C GLN A 162 -14.23 -1.97 3.25
N SER A 163 -15.20 -2.38 4.08
CA SER A 163 -15.42 -1.76 5.39
C SER A 163 -14.18 -1.92 6.27
N CYS A 164 -13.87 -0.87 7.04
CA CYS A 164 -12.75 -0.82 7.98
C CYS A 164 -13.23 -1.14 9.40
N PHE A 165 -12.43 -1.93 10.12
CA PHE A 165 -12.67 -2.32 11.51
C PHE A 165 -11.37 -2.21 12.30
N HIS A 166 -11.45 -2.14 13.63
CA HIS A 166 -10.26 -2.38 14.44
C HIS A 166 -9.77 -3.82 14.23
N THR A 167 -8.45 -4.02 14.12
CA THR A 167 -7.86 -5.36 13.91
C THR A 167 -8.31 -6.34 14.99
N GLN A 168 -8.21 -5.94 16.26
CA GLN A 168 -8.68 -6.76 17.39
C GLN A 168 -10.18 -7.11 17.29
N CYS A 169 -11.03 -6.16 16.88
CA CYS A 169 -12.45 -6.42 16.71
C CYS A 169 -12.71 -7.40 15.56
N TYR A 170 -11.98 -7.26 14.46
CA TYR A 170 -12.16 -8.08 13.26
C TYR A 170 -11.67 -9.52 13.47
N GLU A 171 -10.54 -9.70 14.16
CA GLU A 171 -9.97 -11.02 14.47
C GLU A 171 -10.80 -11.77 15.53
N ASN A 172 -11.24 -11.08 16.59
CA ASN A 172 -12.08 -11.69 17.63
C ASN A 172 -13.52 -11.94 17.15
N GLY A 173 -14.00 -11.13 16.21
CA GLY A 173 -15.33 -11.18 15.63
C GLY A 173 -15.47 -12.28 14.56
N LYS A 174 -15.28 -13.55 14.93
CA LYS A 174 -15.63 -14.78 14.17
C LYS A 174 -15.89 -14.57 12.66
N LEU A 175 -14.82 -14.43 11.85
CA LEU A 175 -14.74 -14.64 10.39
C LEU A 175 -15.74 -13.93 9.45
N ASN A 176 -16.75 -13.24 9.96
CA ASN A 176 -17.88 -12.77 9.16
C ASN A 176 -18.08 -11.28 9.34
N CYS A 177 -17.73 -10.51 8.31
CA CYS A 177 -18.02 -9.08 8.26
C CYS A 177 -19.54 -8.83 8.38
N PRO A 178 -20.02 -8.05 9.38
CA PRO A 178 -21.44 -7.78 9.60
C PRO A 178 -22.13 -7.19 8.37
N LYS A 179 -21.46 -6.26 7.68
CA LYS A 179 -21.96 -5.66 6.44
C LYS A 179 -22.15 -6.69 5.33
N CYS A 180 -21.17 -7.58 5.13
CA CYS A 180 -21.29 -8.66 4.13
C CYS A 180 -22.42 -9.63 4.48
N GLN A 181 -22.64 -9.95 5.76
CA GLN A 181 -23.77 -10.77 6.18
C GLN A 181 -25.11 -10.10 5.84
N ARG A 182 -25.28 -8.82 6.19
CA ARG A 182 -26.50 -8.06 5.85
C ARG A 182 -26.73 -7.97 4.34
N THR A 183 -25.68 -7.81 3.54
CA THR A 183 -25.81 -7.80 2.08
C THR A 183 -26.22 -9.16 1.53
N LYS A 184 -25.69 -10.27 2.07
CA LYS A 184 -26.06 -11.62 1.66
C LYS A 184 -27.50 -12.00 2.01
N THR A 185 -28.06 -11.46 3.09
CA THR A 185 -29.46 -11.72 3.48
C THR A 185 -30.46 -10.87 2.71
N ARG A 186 -30.04 -9.72 2.17
CA ARG A 186 -30.85 -8.83 1.31
C ARG A 186 -30.92 -9.31 -0.16
N LYS A 187 -30.89 -10.61 -0.43
CA LYS A 187 -31.08 -11.11 -1.81
C LYS A 187 -32.42 -10.60 -2.33
N TRP A 188 -32.36 -9.78 -3.38
CA TRP A 188 -33.48 -9.41 -4.24
C TRP A 188 -33.84 -10.59 -5.13
#